data_AF-A0A534NZP3-F1
#
_entry.id   AF-A0A534NZP3-F1
#
_cell.length_a   1.000
_cell.length_b   1.000
_cell.length_c   1.000
_cell.angle_alpha   90.00
_cell.angle_beta   90.00
_cell.angle_gamma   90.00
#
_symmetry.space_group_name_H-M   'P 1'
#
loop_
_entity.id
_entity.type
_entity.pdbx_description
1 polymer ?
#
loop_
_entity_poly.entity_id
_entity_poly.type
_entity_poly.pdbx_seq_one_letter_code
_entity_poly.pdbx_strand_id
1 'polypeptide(L)'
;MNEAIFKALKPGGVYAIVDNSARPGSGRDDCEKLHRIDEQVVKDEVTKAGFRVASEDSFLRNDKDPRDWNADSGVNKTHDQDRFAIKFVKP
;
A
#
# COMPACT_ATOMS: atom_id res chain seq x y z
N MET A 1 -4.89 -4.62 13.10
CA MET A 1 -3.42 -4.43 13.04
C MET A 1 -3.04 -2.96 13.22
N ASN A 2 -3.53 -2.04 12.37
CA ASN A 2 -3.13 -0.62 12.36
C ASN A 2 -3.22 0.09 13.73
N GLU A 3 -4.30 -0.11 14.50
CA GLU A 3 -4.43 0.48 15.84
C GLU A 3 -3.34 0.00 16.83
N ALA A 4 -2.92 -1.27 16.73
CA ALA A 4 -1.87 -1.81 17.59
C ALA A 4 -0.52 -1.15 17.27
N ILE A 5 -0.22 -0.98 15.97
CA ILE A 5 0.97 -0.25 15.50
C ILE A 5 0.91 1.22 15.96
N PHE A 6 -0.25 1.86 15.83
CA PHE A 6 -0.46 3.23 16.32
C PHE A 6 -0.17 3.36 17.81
N LYS A 7 -0.66 2.43 18.64
CA LYS A 7 -0.40 2.41 20.08
C LYS A 7 1.08 2.19 20.41
N ALA A 8 1.78 1.37 19.64
CA ALA A 8 3.18 1.03 19.88
C ALA A 8 4.16 2.17 19.53
N LEU A 9 3.84 3.02 18.56
CA LEU A 9 4.72 4.11 18.12
C LEU A 9 4.66 5.33 19.05
N LYS A 10 5.77 6.05 19.18
CA LYS A 10 5.83 7.39 19.81
C LYS A 10 5.26 8.45 18.85
N PRO A 11 4.84 9.64 19.34
CA PRO A 11 4.57 10.79 18.48
C PRO A 11 5.76 11.09 17.56
N GLY A 12 5.49 11.38 16.29
CA GLY A 12 6.50 11.48 15.23
C GLY A 12 6.98 10.14 14.66
N GLY A 13 6.51 9.00 15.19
CA GLY A 13 6.84 7.67 14.69
C GLY A 13 6.31 7.44 13.27
N VAL A 14 7.11 6.77 12.44
CA VAL A 14 6.79 6.51 11.03
C VAL A 14 6.25 5.09 10.87
N TYR A 15 5.17 4.97 10.09
CA TYR A 15 4.68 3.70 9.57
C TYR A 15 4.64 3.82 8.04
N ALA A 16 5.53 3.11 7.35
CA ALA A 16 5.58 3.12 5.89
C ALA A 16 5.04 1.80 5.33
N ILE A 17 4.22 1.90 4.27
CA ILE A 17 3.64 0.74 3.58
C ILE A 17 4.06 0.77 2.12
N VAL A 18 4.49 -0.38 1.63
CA VAL A 18 4.74 -0.65 0.21
C VAL A 18 3.92 -1.87 -0.17
N ASP A 19 3.11 -1.74 -1.21
CA ASP A 19 2.25 -2.84 -1.69
C ASP A 19 2.04 -2.74 -3.21
N ASN A 20 1.55 -3.83 -3.80
CA ASN A 20 1.23 -3.91 -5.21
C ASN A 20 -0.10 -3.20 -5.50
N SER A 21 -0.06 -2.25 -6.42
CA SER A 21 -1.21 -1.43 -6.75
C SER A 21 -2.23 -2.25 -7.55
N ALA A 22 -3.48 -2.26 -7.07
CA ALA A 22 -4.63 -2.68 -7.86
C ALA A 22 -5.19 -1.50 -8.69
N ARG A 23 -6.18 -1.78 -9.53
CA ARG A 23 -6.91 -0.72 -10.25
C ARG A 23 -7.67 0.16 -9.24
N PRO A 24 -7.69 1.50 -9.41
CA PRO A 24 -8.48 2.37 -8.55
C PRO A 24 -9.95 1.96 -8.53
N GLY A 25 -10.56 1.92 -7.34
CA GLY A 25 -11.94 1.51 -7.12
C GLY A 25 -12.14 -0.01 -6.98
N SER A 26 -11.10 -0.84 -7.12
CA SER A 26 -11.23 -2.30 -6.96
C SER A 26 -11.36 -2.73 -5.50
N GLY A 27 -11.10 -1.83 -4.54
CA GLY A 27 -11.10 -2.15 -3.13
C GLY A 27 -10.14 -3.31 -2.81
N ARG A 28 -10.70 -4.45 -2.36
CA ARG A 28 -9.95 -5.66 -2.00
C ARG A 28 -10.17 -6.84 -2.94
N ASP A 29 -10.91 -6.65 -4.03
CA ASP A 29 -11.35 -7.76 -4.89
C ASP A 29 -10.18 -8.52 -5.54
N ASP A 30 -9.05 -7.83 -5.74
CA ASP A 30 -7.84 -8.35 -6.36
C ASP A 30 -6.78 -8.83 -5.35
N CYS A 31 -7.03 -8.74 -4.03
CA CYS A 31 -6.06 -9.10 -2.99
C CYS A 31 -5.63 -10.56 -3.07
N GLU A 32 -6.59 -11.49 -3.06
CA GLU A 32 -6.29 -12.93 -3.05
C GLU A 32 -5.87 -13.45 -4.43
N LYS A 33 -6.51 -12.95 -5.49
CA LYS A 33 -6.33 -13.48 -6.85
C LYS A 33 -5.06 -12.96 -7.50
N LEU A 34 -4.79 -11.67 -7.35
CA LEU A 34 -3.72 -10.97 -8.06
C LEU A 34 -2.63 -10.47 -7.12
N HIS A 35 -2.76 -10.66 -5.80
CA HIS A 35 -1.81 -10.13 -4.82
C HIS A 35 -1.64 -8.61 -4.94
N ARG A 36 -2.76 -7.89 -5.09
CA ARG A 36 -2.83 -6.44 -5.27
C ARG A 36 -3.92 -5.83 -4.39
N ILE A 37 -3.74 -4.59 -3.95
CA ILE A 37 -4.75 -3.85 -3.19
C ILE A 37 -4.93 -2.44 -3.75
N ASP A 38 -6.16 -1.93 -3.70
CA ASP A 38 -6.41 -0.53 -3.99
C ASP A 38 -5.73 0.34 -2.92
N GLU A 39 -4.88 1.23 -3.38
CA GLU A 39 -4.11 2.14 -2.55
C GLU A 39 -4.99 2.98 -1.61
N GLN A 40 -6.19 3.36 -2.06
CA GLN A 40 -7.10 4.16 -1.25
C GLN A 40 -7.58 3.38 -0.02
N VAL A 41 -7.77 2.07 -0.12
CA VAL A 41 -8.13 1.21 1.03
C VAL A 41 -7.05 1.29 2.11
N VAL A 42 -5.78 1.24 1.70
CA VAL A 42 -4.65 1.33 2.64
C VAL A 42 -4.62 2.70 3.31
N LYS A 43 -4.78 3.79 2.54
CA LYS A 43 -4.83 5.15 3.11
C LYS A 43 -5.96 5.30 4.12
N ASP A 44 -7.15 4.82 3.78
CA ASP A 44 -8.33 4.97 4.63
C ASP A 44 -8.17 4.17 5.94
N GLU A 45 -7.70 2.93 5.86
CA GLU A 45 -7.56 2.09 7.06
C GLU A 45 -6.45 2.55 8.00
N VAL A 46 -5.35 3.08 7.46
CA VAL A 46 -4.24 3.56 8.27
C VAL A 46 -4.57 4.91 8.90
N THR A 47 -5.22 5.81 8.14
CA THR A 47 -5.66 7.11 8.68
C THR A 47 -6.79 6.95 9.70
N LYS A 48 -7.73 6.01 9.50
CA LYS A 48 -8.77 5.65 10.48
C LYS A 48 -8.18 5.20 11.83
N ALA A 49 -6.99 4.58 11.82
CA ALA A 49 -6.29 4.20 13.05
C ALA A 49 -5.62 5.39 13.78
N GLY A 50 -5.65 6.59 13.21
CA GLY A 50 -5.14 7.83 13.82
C GLY A 50 -3.86 8.38 13.19
N PHE A 51 -3.27 7.68 12.22
CA PHE A 51 -2.10 8.19 11.49
C PHE A 51 -2.48 9.30 10.51
N ARG A 52 -1.48 10.08 10.07
CA ARG A 52 -1.60 11.03 8.95
C ARG A 52 -0.67 10.63 7.81
N VAL A 53 -1.11 10.83 6.58
CA VAL A 53 -0.24 10.72 5.40
C VAL A 53 0.80 11.84 5.49
N ALA A 54 2.08 11.46 5.48
CA ALA A 54 3.20 12.39 5.51
C ALA A 54 3.77 12.64 4.11
N SER A 55 3.88 11.59 3.30
CA SER A 55 4.29 11.67 1.90
C SER A 55 3.87 10.43 1.12
N GLU A 56 3.76 10.58 -0.18
CA GLU A 56 3.58 9.51 -1.16
C GLU A 56 4.69 9.63 -2.18
N ASP A 57 5.28 8.51 -2.55
CA ASP A 57 6.41 8.49 -3.46
C ASP A 57 6.07 7.77 -4.77
N SER A 58 6.78 8.16 -5.84
CA SER A 58 6.59 7.60 -7.19
C SER A 58 7.70 6.65 -7.63
N PHE A 59 8.73 6.41 -6.80
CA PHE A 59 9.92 5.65 -7.21
C PHE A 59 9.67 4.15 -7.50
N LEU A 60 8.51 3.60 -7.10
CA LEU A 60 8.08 2.23 -7.44
C LEU A 60 6.93 2.19 -8.44
N ARG A 61 6.52 3.35 -8.96
CA ARG A 61 5.41 3.38 -9.91
C ARG A 61 5.84 2.85 -11.26
N ASN A 62 4.95 2.09 -11.90
CA ASN A 62 5.11 1.64 -13.27
C ASN A 62 3.80 1.82 -14.05
N ASP A 63 3.72 2.90 -14.82
CA ASP A 63 2.54 3.21 -15.64
C ASP A 63 2.31 2.21 -16.79
N LYS A 64 3.26 1.32 -17.05
CA LYS A 64 3.13 0.25 -18.06
C LYS A 64 2.52 -1.03 -17.50
N ASP A 65 2.31 -1.14 -16.19
CA ASP A 65 1.67 -2.31 -15.60
C ASP A 65 0.14 -2.25 -15.81
N PRO A 66 -0.48 -3.21 -16.53
CA PRO A 66 -1.93 -3.27 -16.72
C PRO A 66 -2.72 -3.61 -15.44
N ARG A 67 -2.05 -4.06 -14.37
CA ARG A 67 -2.65 -4.45 -13.09
C ARG A 67 -3.72 -5.55 -13.20
N ASP A 68 -3.58 -6.47 -14.15
CA ASP A 68 -4.52 -7.56 -14.44
C ASP A 68 -3.93 -8.97 -14.28
N TRP A 69 -2.73 -9.06 -13.70
CA TRP A 69 -2.00 -10.30 -13.47
C TRP A 69 -1.46 -10.37 -12.02
N ASN A 70 -1.09 -11.60 -11.60
CA ASN A 70 -0.69 -11.89 -10.22
C ASN A 70 0.72 -11.36 -9.90
N ALA A 71 0.76 -10.34 -9.04
CA ALA A 71 1.93 -9.57 -8.62
C ALA A 71 2.74 -10.20 -7.46
N ASP A 72 2.44 -11.43 -7.08
CA ASP A 72 3.22 -12.16 -6.07
C ASP A 72 4.67 -12.32 -6.53
N SER A 73 5.63 -12.07 -5.63
CA SER A 73 7.07 -12.17 -5.90
C SER A 73 7.55 -13.59 -6.25
N GLY A 74 6.76 -14.61 -5.90
CA GLY A 74 6.89 -15.99 -6.33
C GLY A 74 6.60 -16.17 -7.82
N VAL A 75 5.60 -15.45 -8.33
CA VAL A 75 5.14 -15.48 -9.72
C VAL A 75 5.95 -14.52 -10.60
N ASN A 76 6.12 -13.27 -10.17
CA ASN A 76 6.89 -12.28 -10.90
C ASN A 76 8.28 -12.04 -10.30
N LYS A 77 9.30 -12.50 -11.03
CA LYS A 77 10.72 -12.37 -10.65
C LYS A 77 11.37 -11.09 -11.17
N THR A 78 10.77 -10.39 -12.14
CA THR A 78 11.32 -9.13 -12.68
C THR A 78 10.93 -7.92 -11.84
N HIS A 79 9.91 -8.07 -10.98
CA HIS A 79 9.39 -7.02 -10.11
C HIS A 79 8.94 -5.75 -10.85
N ASP A 80 8.38 -5.93 -12.04
CA ASP A 80 7.82 -4.89 -12.89
C ASP A 80 6.36 -4.54 -12.59
N GLN A 81 5.72 -5.14 -11.57
CA GLN A 81 4.42 -4.65 -11.10
C GLN A 81 4.52 -3.21 -10.57
N ASP A 82 3.47 -2.44 -10.81
CA ASP A 82 3.24 -1.14 -10.18
C ASP A 82 3.04 -1.31 -8.68
N ARG A 83 3.81 -0.56 -7.90
CA ARG A 83 3.71 -0.51 -6.44
C ARG A 83 3.60 0.92 -5.98
N PHE A 84 2.83 1.13 -4.91
CA PHE A 84 2.82 2.40 -4.19
C PHE A 84 3.72 2.31 -2.97
N ALA A 85 4.24 3.46 -2.55
CA ALA A 85 4.92 3.64 -1.28
C ALA A 85 4.30 4.84 -0.56
N ILE A 86 3.74 4.62 0.62
CA ILE A 86 3.10 5.66 1.43
C ILE A 86 3.77 5.71 2.79
N LYS A 87 4.17 6.91 3.18
CA LYS A 87 4.68 7.20 4.51
C LYS A 87 3.58 7.80 5.37
N PHE A 88 3.28 7.16 6.49
CA PHE A 88 2.39 7.68 7.51
C PHE A 88 3.18 8.11 8.75
N VAL A 89 2.67 9.10 9.48
CA VAL A 89 3.24 9.57 10.74
C VAL A 89 2.19 9.51 11.84
N LYS A 90 2.60 9.04 13.03
CA LYS A 90 1.81 9.22 14.24
C LYS A 90 1.95 10.68 14.67
N PRO A 91 0.86 11.45 14.68
CA PRO A 91 0.92 12.86 15.01
C PRO A 91 1.36 13.13 16.45
#